data_AF-A0A7S2LGE4-F1
#
_entry.id   AF-A0A7S2LGE4-F1
#
_cell.length_a   1.000
_cell.length_b   1.000
_cell.length_c   1.000
_cell.angle_alpha   90.00
_cell.angle_beta   90.00
_cell.angle_gamma   90.00
#
_symmetry.space_group_name_H-M   'P 1'
#
loop_
_entity.id
_entity.type
_entity.pdbx_description
1 polymer ?
#
loop_
_entity_poly.entity_id
_entity_poly.type
_entity_poly.pdbx_seq_one_letter_code
_entity_poly.pdbx_strand_id
1 'polypeptide(L)'
;IIVTELPYQVNKAFLLEKIANLVNDKKIEGVADLRDESDRDGIRVVIELKRDAIPAIVQNNLFQKTPLQTSFSGNLLALMGSGTQPERFTLRSALDYFLDFRFETIRRRTSFKLKKVASRAHI
;
A
#
# COMPACT_ATOMS: atom_id res chain seq x y z
N ILE A 1 -20.25 11.72 6.55
CA ILE A 1 -19.22 11.15 5.64
C ILE A 1 -18.76 9.82 6.25
N ILE A 2 -18.62 8.77 5.44
CA ILE A 2 -18.17 7.46 5.90
C ILE A 2 -16.88 7.13 5.16
N VAL A 3 -15.82 6.80 5.91
CA VAL A 3 -14.54 6.35 5.38
C VAL A 3 -14.46 4.85 5.58
N THR A 4 -14.34 4.11 4.48
CA THR A 4 -14.32 2.63 4.44
C THR A 4 -12.93 2.05 4.25
N GLU A 5 -11.97 2.86 3.81
CA GLU A 5 -10.60 2.45 3.51
C GLU A 5 -9.63 3.58 3.81
N LEU A 6 -8.36 3.22 4.06
CA LEU A 6 -7.29 4.17 4.36
C LEU A 6 -6.16 4.03 3.33
N PRO A 7 -5.42 5.12 3.03
CA PRO A 7 -4.26 5.03 2.17
C PRO A 7 -3.16 4.13 2.75
N TYR A 8 -2.29 3.64 1.87
CA TYR A 8 -1.17 2.78 2.24
C TYR A 8 -0.28 3.42 3.32
N GLN A 9 0.14 2.62 4.31
CA GLN A 9 0.98 3.04 5.44
C GLN A 9 0.39 4.17 6.31
N VAL A 10 -0.93 4.42 6.27
CA VAL A 10 -1.58 5.37 7.18
C VAL A 10 -2.06 4.64 8.43
N ASN A 11 -1.63 5.14 9.60
CA ASN A 11 -2.13 4.66 10.88
C ASN A 11 -3.51 5.27 11.18
N LYS A 12 -4.51 4.41 11.45
CA LYS A 12 -5.88 4.83 11.74
C LYS A 12 -6.00 5.72 12.98
N ALA A 13 -5.39 5.31 14.10
CA ALA A 13 -5.49 6.05 15.36
C ALA A 13 -4.91 7.47 15.22
N PHE A 14 -3.73 7.57 14.59
CA PHE A 14 -3.10 8.87 14.31
C PHE A 14 -3.94 9.75 13.37
N LEU A 15 -4.59 9.16 12.36
CA LEU A 15 -5.49 9.88 11.48
C LEU A 15 -6.68 10.47 12.26
N LEU A 16 -7.33 9.67 13.11
CA LEU A 16 -8.47 10.09 13.92
C LEU A 16 -8.09 11.20 14.89
N GLU A 17 -6.97 11.05 15.60
CA GLU A 17 -6.42 12.06 16.50
C GLU A 17 -6.16 13.38 15.75
N LYS A 18 -5.55 13.30 14.56
CA LYS A 18 -5.29 14.48 13.73
C LYS A 18 -6.58 15.16 13.27
N ILE A 19 -7.61 14.40 12.89
CA ILE A 19 -8.92 14.97 12.54
C ILE A 19 -9.53 15.67 13.76
N ALA A 20 -9.54 15.02 14.92
CA ALA A 20 -10.08 15.61 16.15
C ALA A 20 -9.36 16.92 16.52
N ASN A 21 -8.04 16.96 16.43
CA ASN A 21 -7.25 18.17 16.67
C ASN A 21 -7.58 19.28 15.66
N LEU A 22 -7.72 18.96 14.37
CA LEU A 22 -8.07 19.96 13.35
C LEU A 22 -9.50 20.51 13.49
N VAL A 23 -10.43 19.70 14.00
CA VAL A 23 -11.80 20.13 14.32
C VAL A 23 -11.81 21.04 15.55
N ASN A 24 -11.08 20.67 16.61
CA ASN A 24 -10.93 21.47 17.83
C ASN A 24 -10.25 22.83 17.57
N ASP A 25 -9.21 22.84 16.73
CA ASP A 25 -8.52 24.05 16.27
C ASP A 25 -9.37 24.93 15.33
N LYS A 26 -10.59 24.52 14.98
CA LYS A 26 -11.45 25.16 13.96
C LYS A 26 -10.79 25.28 12.58
N LYS A 27 -9.79 24.44 12.29
CA LYS A 27 -9.18 24.36 10.95
C LYS A 27 -10.04 23.58 9.98
N ILE A 28 -10.87 22.67 10.48
CA ILE A 28 -11.94 21.98 9.74
C ILE A 28 -13.26 22.30 10.45
N GLU A 29 -14.15 23.00 9.76
CA GLU A 29 -15.48 23.33 10.25
C GLU A 29 -16.53 22.37 9.68
N GLY A 30 -17.73 22.39 10.26
CA GLY A 30 -18.86 21.58 9.79
C GLY A 30 -18.85 20.12 10.24
N VAL A 31 -17.88 19.68 11.04
CA VAL A 31 -17.89 18.38 11.72
C VAL A 31 -18.61 18.52 13.06
N ALA A 32 -19.57 17.64 13.31
CA ALA A 32 -20.32 17.56 14.56
C ALA A 32 -19.74 16.48 15.49
N ASP A 33 -19.40 15.31 14.95
CA ASP A 33 -18.87 14.18 15.71
C ASP A 33 -17.96 13.30 14.83
N LEU A 34 -17.04 12.57 15.47
CA LEU A 34 -16.11 11.63 14.85
C LEU A 34 -16.15 10.30 15.61
N ARG A 35 -16.65 9.24 14.96
CA ARG A 35 -16.80 7.91 15.55
C ARG A 35 -16.02 6.85 14.76
N ASP A 36 -15.32 5.98 15.46
CA ASP A 36 -14.71 4.78 14.89
C ASP A 36 -15.64 3.59 15.14
N GLU A 37 -16.32 3.14 14.08
CA GLU A 37 -17.21 1.98 14.05
C GLU A 37 -16.51 0.77 13.38
N SER A 38 -15.18 0.79 13.27
CA SER A 38 -14.44 -0.32 12.65
C SER A 38 -14.51 -1.58 13.51
N ASP A 39 -14.67 -2.72 12.85
CA ASP A 39 -14.70 -4.04 13.47
C ASP A 39 -13.62 -4.95 12.85
N ARG A 40 -13.77 -6.27 12.99
CA ARG A 40 -12.88 -7.25 12.35
C ARG A 40 -13.11 -7.40 10.85
N ASP A 41 -14.28 -7.01 10.36
CA ASP A 41 -14.72 -7.21 8.98
C ASP A 41 -14.37 -6.00 8.10
N GLY A 42 -14.13 -4.82 8.68
CA GLY A 42 -13.63 -3.68 7.94
C GLY A 42 -13.36 -2.41 8.75
N ILE A 43 -12.77 -1.44 8.05
CA ILE A 43 -12.62 -0.08 8.57
C ILE A 43 -13.91 0.68 8.31
N ARG A 44 -14.42 1.34 9.35
CA ARG A 44 -15.59 2.21 9.23
C ARG A 44 -15.44 3.39 10.17
N VAL A 45 -14.99 4.52 9.63
CA VAL A 45 -14.94 5.78 10.36
C VAL A 45 -16.10 6.67 9.91
N VAL A 46 -16.92 7.09 10.87
CA VAL A 46 -18.09 7.92 10.64
C VAL A 46 -17.79 9.35 11.10
N ILE A 47 -17.90 10.29 10.17
CA ILE A 47 -17.78 11.72 10.42
C ILE A 47 -19.17 12.32 10.27
N GLU A 48 -19.78 12.67 11.39
CA GLU A 48 -21.09 13.31 11.43
C GLU A 48 -20.93 14.81 11.13
N LEU A 49 -21.79 15.35 10.29
CA LEU A 49 -21.72 16.74 9.86
C LEU A 49 -22.77 17.58 10.59
N LYS A 50 -22.46 18.87 10.79
CA LYS A 50 -23.46 19.83 11.26
C LYS A 50 -24.55 20.03 10.20
N ARG A 51 -25.76 20.41 10.62
CA ARG A 51 -26.94 20.54 9.73
C ARG A 51 -26.74 21.56 8.60
N ASP A 52 -25.95 22.58 8.84
CA ASP A 52 -25.63 23.68 7.93
C ASP A 52 -24.36 23.43 7.10
N ALA A 53 -23.63 22.36 7.37
CA ALA A 53 -22.38 22.07 6.69
C ALA A 53 -22.62 21.51 5.28
N ILE A 54 -21.88 22.03 4.30
CA ILE A 54 -21.88 21.51 2.94
C ILE A 54 -20.92 20.32 2.86
N PRO A 55 -21.39 19.07 2.63
CA PRO A 55 -20.54 17.87 2.73
C PRO A 55 -19.31 17.88 1.83
N ALA A 56 -19.43 18.39 0.60
CA ALA A 56 -18.34 18.48 -0.36
C ALA A 56 -17.19 19.39 0.12
N ILE A 57 -17.51 20.49 0.82
CA ILE A 57 -16.50 21.41 1.37
C ILE A 57 -15.75 20.74 2.53
N VAL A 58 -16.46 20.05 3.41
CA VAL A 58 -15.85 19.32 4.52
C VAL A 58 -14.97 18.18 4.00
N GLN A 59 -15.45 17.43 3.00
CA GLN A 59 -14.68 16.36 2.35
C GLN A 59 -13.38 16.88 1.73
N ASN A 60 -13.42 17.97 0.97
CA ASN A 60 -12.22 18.56 0.38
C ASN A 60 -11.23 19.04 1.45
N ASN A 61 -11.73 19.65 2.53
CA ASN A 61 -10.88 20.05 3.65
C ASN A 61 -10.22 18.85 4.34
N LEU A 62 -10.96 17.75 4.53
CA LEU A 62 -10.42 16.50 5.06
C LEU A 62 -9.29 15.98 4.16
N PHE A 63 -9.49 15.91 2.84
CA PHE A 63 -8.46 15.46 1.92
C PHE A 63 -7.21 16.35 1.90
N GLN A 64 -7.39 17.67 1.95
CA GLN A 64 -6.25 18.60 1.90
C GLN A 64 -5.44 18.64 3.21
N LYS A 65 -6.09 18.48 4.36
CA LYS A 65 -5.48 18.74 5.68
C LYS A 65 -5.14 17.47 6.46
N THR A 66 -5.58 16.31 5.99
CA THR A 66 -5.38 15.02 6.67
C THR A 66 -4.72 14.00 5.73
N PRO A 67 -4.09 12.94 6.25
CA PRO A 67 -3.53 11.87 5.44
C PRO A 67 -4.60 10.95 4.80
N LEU A 68 -5.87 11.35 4.72
CA LEU A 68 -6.88 10.64 3.92
C LEU A 68 -6.57 10.69 2.42
N GLN A 69 -5.84 11.70 1.96
CA GLN A 69 -5.29 11.77 0.61
C GLN A 69 -3.78 11.99 0.72
N THR A 70 -3.01 11.08 0.12
CA THR A 70 -1.54 11.14 0.09
C THR A 70 -1.03 10.95 -1.33
N SER A 71 0.15 11.48 -1.62
CA SER A 71 0.87 11.17 -2.85
C SER A 71 1.79 9.98 -2.65
N PHE A 72 1.89 9.13 -3.66
CA PHE A 72 2.87 8.04 -3.69
C PHE A 72 3.88 8.29 -4.81
N SER A 73 5.11 8.62 -4.43
CA SER A 73 6.22 8.79 -5.37
C SER A 73 6.94 7.46 -5.55
N GLY A 74 6.58 6.73 -6.61
CA GLY A 74 7.21 5.45 -6.93
C GLY A 74 8.65 5.61 -7.42
N ASN A 75 9.59 4.84 -6.84
CA ASN A 75 10.96 4.73 -7.33
C ASN A 75 11.35 3.24 -7.43
N LEU A 76 11.45 2.74 -8.67
CA LEU A 76 11.84 1.37 -8.95
C LEU A 76 13.37 1.28 -8.98
N LEU A 77 13.97 0.85 -7.87
CA LEU A 77 15.41 0.75 -7.67
C LEU A 77 15.74 -0.58 -6.97
N ALA A 78 16.66 -1.36 -7.53
CA ALA A 78 17.11 -2.63 -6.95
C ALA A 78 18.49 -3.03 -7.49
N LEU A 79 19.08 -4.06 -6.88
CA LEU A 79 20.23 -4.77 -7.44
C LEU A 79 19.71 -5.77 -8.49
N MET A 80 20.16 -5.65 -9.73
CA MET A 80 19.64 -6.45 -10.84
C MET A 80 20.62 -7.56 -11.23
N GLY A 81 20.09 -8.76 -11.50
CA GLY A 81 20.89 -9.92 -11.90
C GLY A 81 21.92 -10.33 -10.85
N SER A 82 23.19 -10.44 -11.26
CA SER A 82 24.33 -10.71 -10.38
C SER A 82 25.13 -9.45 -10.02
N GLY A 83 24.61 -8.27 -10.36
CA GLY A 83 25.26 -6.99 -10.07
C GLY A 83 25.21 -6.64 -8.59
N THR A 84 26.21 -5.92 -8.12
CA THR A 84 26.26 -5.34 -6.75
C THR A 84 25.91 -3.86 -6.72
N GLN A 85 25.62 -3.26 -7.89
CA GLN A 85 25.27 -1.85 -8.00
C GLN A 85 23.76 -1.66 -8.12
N PRO A 86 23.17 -0.67 -7.42
CA PRO A 86 21.74 -0.38 -7.49
C PRO A 86 21.42 0.35 -8.80
N GLU A 87 20.45 -0.20 -9.53
CA GLU A 87 20.00 0.32 -10.81
C GLU A 87 18.52 0.69 -10.75
N ARG A 88 18.17 1.80 -11.39
CA ARG A 88 16.77 2.14 -11.63
C ARG A 88 16.28 1.33 -12.82
N PHE A 89 15.10 0.74 -12.70
CA PHE A 89 14.57 -0.16 -13.72
C PHE A 89 13.11 0.14 -14.07
N THR A 90 12.71 -0.36 -15.23
CA THR A 90 11.31 -0.32 -15.67
C THR A 90 10.60 -1.62 -15.31
N LEU A 91 9.27 -1.61 -15.29
CA LEU A 91 8.49 -2.83 -15.08
C LEU A 91 8.86 -3.94 -16.08
N ARG A 92 9.10 -3.58 -17.35
CA ARG A 92 9.52 -4.55 -18.38
C ARG A 92 10.84 -5.22 -17.99
N SER A 93 11.86 -4.43 -17.66
CA SER A 93 13.16 -4.93 -17.22
C SER A 93 13.00 -5.88 -16.02
N ALA A 94 12.20 -5.50 -15.02
CA ALA A 94 11.95 -6.36 -13.85
C ALA A 94 11.37 -7.73 -14.23
N LEU A 95 10.44 -7.76 -15.17
CA LEU A 95 9.84 -9.00 -15.66
C LEU A 95 10.84 -9.85 -16.45
N ASP A 96 11.67 -9.23 -17.29
CA ASP A 96 12.72 -9.92 -18.04
C ASP A 96 13.70 -10.61 -17.08
N TYR A 97 14.22 -9.89 -16.07
CA TYR A 97 15.09 -10.49 -15.05
C TYR A 97 14.41 -11.60 -14.25
N PHE A 98 13.12 -11.45 -13.94
CA PHE A 98 12.36 -12.50 -13.27
C PHE A 98 12.25 -13.76 -14.13
N LEU A 99 11.99 -13.62 -15.44
CA LEU A 99 11.90 -14.75 -16.36
C LEU A 99 13.23 -15.46 -16.51
N ASP A 100 14.34 -14.73 -16.66
CA ASP A 100 15.68 -15.29 -16.74
C ASP A 100 16.02 -16.14 -15.50
N PHE A 101 15.76 -15.58 -14.31
CA PHE A 101 15.92 -16.30 -13.05
C PHE A 101 15.07 -17.59 -13.00
N ARG A 102 13.82 -17.54 -13.50
CA ARG A 102 12.92 -18.70 -13.53
C ARG A 102 13.41 -19.77 -14.50
N PHE A 103 13.88 -19.39 -15.69
CA PHE A 103 14.45 -20.34 -16.65
C PHE A 103 15.67 -21.06 -16.09
N GLU A 104 16.60 -20.30 -15.50
CA GLU A 104 17.80 -20.87 -14.89
C GLU A 104 17.45 -21.84 -13.75
N THR A 105 16.57 -21.43 -12.84
CA THR A 105 16.11 -22.25 -11.72
C THR A 105 15.49 -23.57 -12.21
N ILE A 106 14.64 -23.50 -13.24
CA ILE A 106 14.01 -24.69 -13.82
C ILE A 106 15.05 -25.61 -14.47
N ARG A 107 16.00 -25.07 -15.23
CA ARG A 107 17.09 -25.86 -15.84
C ARG A 107 17.93 -26.55 -14.77
N ARG A 108 18.41 -25.82 -13.76
CA ARG A 108 19.20 -26.38 -12.64
C ARG A 108 18.44 -27.51 -11.92
N ARG A 109 17.17 -27.28 -11.60
CA ARG A 109 16.30 -28.28 -10.95
C ARG A 109 16.13 -29.53 -11.83
N THR A 110 15.93 -29.36 -13.12
CA THR A 110 15.70 -30.46 -14.05
C THR A 110 16.97 -31.28 -14.27
N SER A 111 18.12 -30.62 -14.45
CA SER A 111 19.42 -31.27 -14.53
C SER A 111 19.78 -32.04 -13.25
N PHE A 112 19.45 -31.50 -12.08
CA PHE A 112 19.62 -32.21 -10.82
C PHE A 112 18.77 -33.48 -10.75
N LYS A 113 17.49 -33.39 -11.14
CA LYS A 113 16.60 -34.57 -11.21
C LYS A 113 17.13 -35.62 -12.19
N LEU A 114 17.58 -35.19 -13.37
CA LEU A 114 18.14 -36.08 -14.39
C LEU A 114 19.37 -36.84 -13.85
N LYS A 115 20.32 -36.13 -13.23
CA LYS A 115 21.51 -36.76 -12.61
C LYS A 115 21.14 -37.80 -11.55
N LYS A 116 20.16 -37.49 -10.70
CA LYS A 116 19.68 -38.40 -9.65
C LYS A 116 19.00 -39.66 -10.21
N VAL A 117 18.29 -39.54 -11.33
CA VAL A 117 17.67 -40.69 -12.01
C VAL A 117 18.75 -41.53 -12.71
N ALA A 118 19.68 -40.88 -13.43
CA ALA A 118 20.78 -41.57 -14.10
C ALA A 118 21.66 -42.36 -13.12
N SER A 119 22.02 -41.76 -11.98
CA SER A 119 22.81 -42.46 -10.95
C SER A 119 22.08 -43.66 -10.34
N ARG A 120 20.74 -43.63 -10.29
CA ARG A 120 19.92 -44.77 -9.82
C ARG A 120 19.80 -45.87 -10.85
N ALA A 121 19.79 -45.53 -12.14
CA ALA A 121 19.74 -46.51 -13.23
C ALA A 121 21.09 -47.18 -13.51
N HIS A 122 22.19 -46.54 -13.10
CA HIS A 122 23.55 -47.08 -13.17
C HIS A 122 23.92 -48.02 -12.02
N ILE A 123 23.04 -48.21 -11.03
CA ILE A 123 23.14 -49.22 -9.96
C ILE A 123 22.28 -50.41 -10.38
#